data_AF-A0A660RLN3-F1
#
_entry.id   AF-A0A660RLN3-F1
#
_cell.length_a   1.000
_cell.length_b   1.000
_cell.length_c   1.000
_cell.angle_alpha   90.00
_cell.angle_beta   90.00
_cell.angle_gamma   90.00
#
_symmetry.space_group_name_H-M   'P 1'
#
loop_
_entity.id
_entity.type
_entity.pdbx_description
1 polymer ?
#
loop_
_entity_poly.entity_id
_entity_poly.type
_entity_poly.pdbx_seq_one_letter_code
_entity_poly.pdbx_strand_id
1 'polypeptide(L)'
;MGYLSMYGYVMEAVAFGMETYSTIKKYIESNFGSITDQTLSNNLLSLIKQGFLEYHYKESRKIYDIPDPVVKKVCTQMRLNPI
;
A
#
# COMPACT_ATOMS: atom_id res chain seq x y z
N MET A 1 -2.27 11.38 -17.19
CA MET A 1 -1.96 11.60 -15.76
C MET A 1 -2.58 10.45 -14.99
N GLY A 2 -1.80 9.43 -14.64
CA GLY A 2 -2.32 8.10 -14.34
C GLY A 2 -2.86 7.97 -12.91
N TYR A 3 -4.17 7.73 -12.77
CA TYR A 3 -4.84 7.30 -11.55
C TYR A 3 -4.27 5.99 -10.94
N LEU A 4 -3.34 5.31 -11.62
CA LEU A 4 -2.64 4.11 -11.14
C LEU A 4 -1.52 4.42 -10.12
N SER A 5 -1.04 5.66 -10.01
CA SER A 5 0.18 5.96 -9.24
C SER A 5 0.01 5.60 -7.76
N MET A 6 -1.09 6.03 -7.14
CA MET A 6 -1.27 5.93 -5.70
C MET A 6 -1.61 4.52 -5.21
N TYR A 7 -2.41 3.77 -5.97
CA TYR A 7 -2.64 2.35 -5.68
C TYR A 7 -1.34 1.55 -5.78
N GLY A 8 -0.53 1.84 -6.80
CA GLY A 8 0.79 1.24 -6.98
C GLY A 8 1.71 1.48 -5.79
N TYR A 9 1.83 2.73 -5.32
CA TYR A 9 2.70 3.06 -4.18
C TYR A 9 2.26 2.37 -2.88
N VAL A 10 0.96 2.21 -2.64
CA VAL A 10 0.44 1.48 -1.48
C VAL A 10 0.79 0.00 -1.58
N MET A 11 0.55 -0.62 -2.74
CA MET A 11 0.87 -2.03 -2.98
C MET A 11 2.37 -2.30 -2.87
N GLU A 12 3.20 -1.41 -3.41
CA GLU A 12 4.66 -1.49 -3.31
C GLU A 12 5.12 -1.40 -1.85
N ALA A 13 4.60 -0.45 -1.08
CA ALA A 13 4.92 -0.32 0.35
C ALA A 13 4.61 -1.60 1.13
N VAL A 14 3.41 -2.17 0.95
CA VAL A 14 2.99 -3.40 1.62
C VAL A 14 3.83 -4.59 1.17
N ALA A 15 4.17 -4.68 -0.12
CA ALA A 15 5.05 -5.72 -0.65
C ALA A 15 6.45 -5.69 -0.03
N PHE A 16 6.97 -4.49 0.30
CA PHE A 16 8.21 -4.29 1.04
C PHE A 16 8.09 -4.47 2.56
N GLY A 17 6.94 -4.92 3.06
CA GLY A 17 6.73 -5.27 4.47
C GLY A 17 6.22 -4.11 5.33
N MET A 18 5.80 -3.00 4.73
CA MET A 18 5.14 -1.92 5.48
C MET A 18 3.72 -2.38 5.81
N GLU A 19 3.56 -2.96 6.99
CA GLU A 19 2.32 -3.67 7.37
C GLU A 19 1.31 -2.78 8.11
N THR A 20 1.69 -1.61 8.64
CA THR A 20 0.77 -0.70 9.34
C THR A 20 0.44 0.56 8.53
N TYR A 21 -0.69 1.20 8.83
CA TYR A 21 -1.05 2.49 8.22
C TYR A 21 0.09 3.51 8.30
N SER A 22 0.69 3.68 9.47
CA SER A 22 1.77 4.65 9.70
C SER A 22 3.04 4.32 8.91
N THR A 23 3.41 3.04 8.83
CA THR A 23 4.59 2.62 8.06
C THR A 23 4.37 2.75 6.55
N ILE A 24 3.16 2.45 6.07
CA ILE A 24 2.79 2.64 4.66
C ILE A 24 2.84 4.11 4.29
N LYS A 25 2.23 4.98 5.12
CA LYS A 25 2.26 6.44 4.92
C LYS A 25 3.70 6.96 4.85
N LYS A 26 4.52 6.58 5.84
CA LYS A 26 5.91 7.00 5.91
C LYS A 26 6.72 6.56 4.69
N TYR A 27 6.52 5.32 4.21
CA TYR A 27 7.18 4.83 3.01
C TYR A 27 6.82 5.67 1.78
N ILE A 28 5.53 5.94 1.60
CA ILE A 28 5.05 6.74 0.47
C ILE A 28 5.64 8.16 0.52
N GLU A 29 5.56 8.82 1.69
CA GLU A 29 6.07 10.19 1.86
C GLU A 29 7.58 10.29 1.66
N SER A 30 8.33 9.22 1.98
CA SER A 30 9.78 9.19 1.83
C SER A 30 10.24 8.93 0.39
N ASN A 31 9.42 8.25 -0.43
CA ASN A 31 9.83 7.79 -1.76
C ASN A 31 9.09 8.49 -2.92
N PHE A 32 7.83 8.88 -2.73
CA PHE A 32 6.96 9.32 -3.83
C PHE A 32 6.31 10.69 -3.61
N GLY A 33 6.41 11.26 -2.41
CA GLY A 33 5.84 12.58 -2.10
C GLY A 33 4.67 12.52 -1.12
N SER A 34 4.13 13.69 -0.78
CA SER A 34 3.15 13.82 0.31
C SER A 34 1.81 13.17 -0.03
N ILE A 35 1.16 12.60 1.00
CA ILE A 35 -0.18 12.01 0.88
C ILE A 35 -1.06 12.43 2.06
N THR A 36 -2.31 12.80 1.76
CA THR A 36 -3.29 13.09 2.81
C THR A 36 -3.82 11.81 3.45
N ASP A 37 -4.23 11.90 4.72
CA ASP A 37 -4.80 10.75 5.42
C ASP A 37 -6.09 10.22 4.78
N GLN A 38 -6.90 11.13 4.24
CA GLN A 38 -8.11 10.76 3.51
C GLN A 38 -7.79 9.95 2.26
N THR A 39 -6.79 10.39 1.48
CA THR A 39 -6.36 9.70 0.26
C THR A 39 -5.82 8.31 0.59
N LEU A 40 -4.96 8.18 1.61
CA LEU A 40 -4.42 6.88 1.99
C LEU A 40 -5.52 5.92 2.46
N SER A 41 -6.42 6.41 3.32
CA SER A 41 -7.55 5.62 3.82
C SER A 41 -8.47 5.13 2.70
N ASN A 42 -8.78 6.00 1.73
CA ASN A 42 -9.60 5.65 0.57
C ASN A 42 -8.90 4.59 -0.30
N ASN A 43 -7.60 4.72 -0.53
CA ASN A 43 -6.85 3.76 -1.36
C ASN A 43 -6.77 2.39 -0.70
N LEU A 44 -6.46 2.33 0.60
CA LEU A 44 -6.45 1.06 1.35
C LEU A 44 -7.82 0.38 1.29
N LEU A 45 -8.90 1.13 1.54
CA LEU A 45 -10.25 0.58 1.49
C LEU A 45 -10.62 0.05 0.10
N SER A 46 -10.27 0.78 -0.96
CA SER A 46 -10.52 0.36 -2.35
C SER A 46 -9.74 -0.90 -2.71
N LEU A 47 -8.45 -0.98 -2.35
CA LEU A 47 -7.61 -2.16 -2.60
C LEU A 47 -8.14 -3.39 -1.85
N ILE A 48 -8.64 -3.21 -0.62
CA ILE A 48 -9.29 -4.28 0.14
C ILE A 48 -10.58 -4.75 -0.55
N LYS A 49 -11.45 -3.82 -0.97
CA LYS A 49 -12.69 -4.16 -1.68
C LYS A 49 -12.44 -4.91 -2.99
N GLN A 50 -11.31 -4.66 -3.64
CA GLN A 50 -10.91 -5.31 -4.89
C GLN A 50 -10.17 -6.63 -4.67
N GLY A 51 -9.84 -6.99 -3.42
CA GLY A 51 -9.12 -8.23 -3.09
C GLY A 51 -7.60 -8.18 -3.29
N PHE A 52 -7.03 -7.00 -3.55
CA PHE A 52 -5.58 -6.83 -3.68
C PHE A 52 -4.86 -6.75 -2.33
N LEU A 53 -5.57 -6.26 -1.31
CA LEU A 53 -5.11 -6.25 0.07
C LEU A 53 -6.13 -6.93 0.96
N GLU A 54 -5.65 -7.42 2.09
CA GLU A 54 -6.49 -7.74 3.23
C GLU A 54 -5.97 -7.02 4.48
N TYR A 55 -6.75 -7.06 5.55
CA TYR A 55 -6.26 -6.66 6.85
C TYR A 55 -6.61 -7.71 7.90
N HIS A 56 -5.74 -7.81 8.89
CA HIS A 56 -5.96 -8.62 10.08
C HIS A 56 -5.44 -7.88 11.31
N TYR A 57 -5.78 -8.38 12.49
CA TYR A 57 -5.31 -7.83 13.76
C TYR A 57 -4.19 -8.70 14.32
N LYS A 58 -3.04 -8.09 14.58
CA LYS A 58 -1.91 -8.70 15.28
C LYS A 58 -1.57 -7.86 16.49
N GLU A 59 -1.66 -8.46 17.69
CA GLU A 59 -1.38 -7.76 18.96
C GLU A 59 -2.13 -6.42 19.08
N SER A 60 -3.43 -6.42 18.74
CA SER A 60 -4.31 -5.24 18.73
C SER A 60 -3.97 -4.16 17.69
N ARG A 61 -3.06 -4.43 16.75
CA ARG A 61 -2.75 -3.52 15.63
C ARG A 61 -3.36 -4.04 14.34
N LYS A 62 -4.00 -3.15 13.59
CA LYS A 62 -4.47 -3.44 12.24
C LYS A 62 -3.27 -3.48 11.30
N ILE A 63 -3.05 -4.64 10.70
CA ILE A 63 -2.00 -4.85 9.71
C ILE A 63 -2.58 -5.20 8.35
N TYR A 64 -1.90 -4.77 7.30
CA TYR A 64 -2.28 -4.92 5.90
C TYR A 64 -1.29 -5.88 5.23
N ASP A 65 -1.80 -6.79 4.40
CA ASP A 65 -0.98 -7.72 3.62
C ASP A 65 -1.58 -7.93 2.22
N ILE A 66 -0.74 -8.41 1.30
CA ILE A 66 -1.14 -8.86 -0.03
C ILE A 66 -1.36 -10.38 0.05
N PRO A 67 -2.61 -10.87 -0.06
CA PRO A 67 -2.92 -12.29 0.16
C PRO A 67 -2.38 -13.20 -0.96
N ASP A 68 -2.26 -12.68 -2.18
CA ASP A 68 -1.73 -13.42 -3.31
C ASP A 68 -0.19 -13.29 -3.39
N PRO A 69 0.57 -14.40 -3.24
CA PRO A 69 2.04 -14.35 -3.26
C PRO A 69 2.63 -13.96 -4.62
N VAL A 70 1.92 -14.23 -5.73
CA VAL A 70 2.32 -13.79 -7.08
C VAL A 70 2.18 -12.27 -7.18
N VAL A 71 1.04 -11.73 -6.74
CA VAL A 71 0.83 -10.26 -6.70
C VAL A 71 1.88 -9.61 -5.83
N LYS A 72 2.14 -10.15 -4.63
CA LYS A 72 3.18 -9.64 -3.72
C LYS A 72 4.55 -9.59 -4.40
N LYS A 73 4.95 -10.67 -5.08
CA LYS A 73 6.21 -10.74 -5.83
C LYS A 73 6.27 -9.70 -6.96
N VAL A 74 5.20 -9.56 -7.74
CA VAL A 74 5.15 -8.55 -8.82
C VAL A 74 5.27 -7.13 -8.26
N CYS A 75 4.61 -6.85 -7.13
CA CYS A 75 4.67 -5.54 -6.47
C CYS A 75 6.07 -5.16 -6.01
N THR A 76 6.88 -6.12 -5.51
CA THR A 76 8.29 -5.85 -5.15
C THR A 76 9.18 -5.49 -6.35
N GLN A 77 8.73 -5.78 -7.57
CA GLN A 77 9.46 -5.51 -8.81
C GLN A 77 8.97 -4.25 -9.52
N MET A 78 7.93 -3.60 -8.99
CA MET A 78 7.42 -2.35 -9.55
C MET A 78 8.50 -1.28 -9.42
N ARG A 79 8.90 -0.67 -10.55
CA ARG A 79 9.83 0.47 -10.56
C ARG A 79 9.03 1.75 -10.72
N LEU A 80 8.25 2.10 -9.69
CA LEU A 80 7.41 3.28 -9.75
C LEU A 80 8.23 4.56 -9.56
N ASN A 81 7.86 5.61 -10.28
CA ASN A 81 8.51 6.90 -10.19
C ASN A 81 7.82 7.79 -9.15
N PRO A 82 8.56 8.69 -8.48
CA PRO A 82 7.98 9.70 -7.59
C PRO A 82 6.95 10.60 -8.30
N ILE A 83 6.03 11.17 -7.51
CA ILE A 83 5.04 12.17 -7.96
C ILE A 83 5.71 13.54 -8.08
#